data_AF-A0A2N2ME53-F1
#
_entry.id   AF-A0A2N2ME53-F1
#
_cell.length_a   1.000
_cell.length_b   1.000
_cell.length_c   1.000
_cell.angle_alpha   90.00
_cell.angle_beta   90.00
_cell.angle_gamma   90.00
#
_symmetry.space_group_name_H-M   'P 1'
#
loop_
_entity.id
_entity.type
_entity.pdbx_description
1 polymer ?
#
loop_
_entity_poly.entity_id
_entity_poly.type
_entity_poly.pdbx_seq_one_letter_code
_entity_poly.pdbx_strand_id
1 'polypeptide(L)' 'MATIYDFTVEDAHGKSLSLSQYKNKVMIIVNTASKCGFTPQYKDLQSLYDTFHDSGLEILAFP' A
#
# COMPACT_ATOMS: atom_id res chain seq x y z
N MET A 1 20.22 10.53 -5.04
CA MET A 1 19.14 10.62 -4.02
C MET A 1 18.26 9.41 -4.21
N ALA A 2 17.93 8.71 -3.13
CA ALA A 2 17.02 7.58 -3.19
C ALA A 2 15.57 8.07 -3.29
N THR A 3 14.77 7.35 -4.06
CA THR A 3 13.32 7.54 -4.23
C THR A 3 12.59 6.29 -3.76
N ILE A 4 11.26 6.37 -3.64
CA ILE A 4 10.46 5.20 -3.25
C ILE A 4 10.63 4.00 -4.21
N TYR A 5 11.00 4.26 -5.47
CA TYR A 5 11.15 3.22 -6.49
C TYR A 5 12.44 2.38 -6.33
N ASP A 6 13.38 2.84 -5.50
CA ASP A 6 14.64 2.12 -5.25
C ASP A 6 14.46 1.00 -4.21
N PHE A 7 13.31 0.95 -3.53
CA PHE A 7 13.04 -0.04 -2.48
C PHE A 7 12.40 -1.30 -3.03
N THR A 8 12.77 -2.40 -2.39
CA THR A 8 12.17 -3.72 -2.59
C THR A 8 11.72 -4.23 -1.22
N VAL A 9 10.49 -4.73 -1.16
CA VAL A 9 9.84 -5.21 0.06
C VAL A 9 9.46 -6.68 -0.10
N GLU A 10 9.11 -7.34 1.00
CA GLU A 10 8.43 -8.64 0.94
C GLU A 10 6.93 -8.43 0.94
N ASP A 11 6.22 -9.14 0.07
CA ASP A 11 4.76 -9.19 0.10
C ASP A 11 4.25 -10.14 1.21
N ALA A 12 2.92 -10.23 1.35
CA ALA A 12 2.29 -11.08 2.36
C ALA A 12 2.58 -12.60 2.19
N HIS A 13 3.14 -13.01 1.05
CA HIS A 13 3.56 -14.38 0.78
C HIS A 13 5.09 -14.58 0.93
N GLY A 14 5.82 -13.56 1.40
CA GLY A 14 7.27 -13.58 1.55
C GLY A 14 8.03 -13.45 0.23
N LYS A 15 7.37 -13.02 -0.85
CA LYS A 15 8.02 -12.81 -2.14
C LYS A 15 8.56 -11.39 -2.24
N SER A 16 9.77 -11.28 -2.78
CA SER A 16 10.40 -10.00 -3.07
C SER A 16 9.63 -9.22 -4.15
N LEU A 17 9.32 -7.96 -3.85
CA LEU A 17 8.46 -7.09 -4.63
C LEU A 17 9.09 -5.68 -4.72
N SER A 18 9.48 -5.27 -5.93
CA SER A 18 10.02 -3.91 -6.13
C SER A 18 8.91 -2.87 -6.17
N LEU A 19 9.08 -1.77 -5.45
CA LEU A 19 8.13 -0.65 -5.47
C LEU A 19 8.19 0.15 -6.79
N SER A 20 9.21 -0.07 -7.61
CA SER A 20 9.32 0.53 -8.95
C SER A 20 8.16 0.16 -9.89
N GLN A 21 7.46 -0.95 -9.64
CA GLN A 21 6.31 -1.35 -10.45
C GLN A 21 5.11 -0.39 -10.33
N TYR A 22 5.05 0.38 -9.24
CA TYR A 22 4.00 1.37 -8.98
C TYR A 22 4.34 2.76 -9.52
N LYS A 23 5.30 2.85 -10.45
CA LYS A 23 5.68 4.12 -11.06
C LYS A 23 4.50 4.76 -11.77
N ASN A 24 4.39 6.08 -11.62
CA ASN A 24 3.27 6.91 -12.11
C ASN A 24 1.93 6.65 -11.41
N LYS A 25 1.90 5.85 -10.34
CA LYS A 25 0.73 5.71 -9.47
C LYS A 25 0.89 6.59 -8.23
N VAL A 26 -0.23 7.07 -7.69
CA VAL A 26 -0.27 7.65 -6.36
C VAL A 26 -0.25 6.49 -5.36
N MET A 27 0.65 6.52 -4.38
CA MET A 27 0.79 5.46 -3.38
C MET A 27 0.44 5.98 -1.99
N ILE A 28 -0.43 5.26 -1.29
CA ILE A 28 -0.62 5.38 0.15
C ILE A 28 0.05 4.18 0.80
N ILE A 29 1.11 4.41 1.57
CA ILE A 29 1.82 3.37 2.31
C ILE A 29 1.39 3.47 3.77
N VAL A 30 0.84 2.39 4.31
CA VAL A 30 0.26 2.38 5.65
C VAL A 30 0.81 1.21 6.46
N ASN A 31 1.26 1.49 7.67
CA ASN A 31 1.53 0.45 8.65
C ASN A 31 0.21 0.06 9.34
N THR A 32 -0.10 -1.22 9.40
CA THR A 32 -1.34 -1.76 9.95
C THR A 32 -1.04 -2.72 11.08
N ALA A 33 -2.01 -3.03 11.92
CA ALA A 33 -1.85 -4.01 12.97
C ALA A 33 -3.17 -4.76 13.19
N SER A 34 -3.15 -6.08 13.09
CA SER A 34 -4.34 -6.93 13.19
C SER A 34 -4.93 -7.03 14.61
N LYS A 35 -4.15 -6.67 15.64
CA LYS A 35 -4.55 -6.70 17.06
C LYS A 35 -4.95 -5.34 17.63
N CYS A 36 -4.96 -4.30 16.80
CA CYS A 36 -5.39 -2.98 17.24
C CYS A 36 -6.89 -2.81 16.98
N GLY A 37 -7.60 -2.16 17.91
CA GLY A 37 -9.01 -1.75 17.74
C GLY A 37 -9.25 -0.71 16.63
N PHE A 38 -8.28 -0.52 15.72
CA PHE A 38 -8.30 0.41 14.60
C PHE A 38 -8.81 -0.23 13.30
N THR A 39 -9.47 -1.38 13.40
CA THR A 39 -10.17 -2.04 12.29
C THR A 39 -11.10 -1.12 11.47
N PRO A 40 -11.75 -0.09 12.04
CA PRO A 40 -12.56 0.84 11.24
C PRO A 40 -11.79 1.53 10.11
N GLN A 41 -10.49 1.77 10.26
CA GLN A 41 -9.66 2.45 9.27
C GLN A 41 -9.51 1.65 7.97
N TYR A 42 -9.59 0.31 8.03
CA TYR A 42 -9.58 -0.51 6.81
C TYR A 42 -10.78 -0.23 5.92
N LYS A 43 -11.94 0.10 6.49
CA LYS A 43 -13.14 0.42 5.70
C LYS A 43 -12.97 1.72 4.93
N ASP A 44 -12.36 2.72 5.55
CA ASP A 44 -12.10 4.01 4.91
C ASP A 44 -11.02 3.87 3.84
N LEU A 45 -9.96 3.10 4.11
CA LEU A 45 -8.93 2.76 3.12
C LEU A 45 -9.50 1.99 1.92
N GLN A 46 -10.38 1.01 2.18
CA GLN A 46 -11.06 0.28 1.11
C GLN A 46 -11.94 1.23 0.28
N SER A 47 -12.69 2.11 0.92
CA SER A 47 -13.56 3.08 0.22
C SER A 47 -12.74 4.02 -0.67
N LEU A 48 -11.57 4.48 -0.20
CA LEU A 48 -10.64 5.27 -1.01
C LEU A 48 -10.10 4.46 -2.19
N TYR A 49 -9.71 3.21 -1.97
CA TYR A 49 -9.22 2.33 -3.02
C TYR A 49 -10.29 2.10 -4.09
N ASP A 50 -11.50 1.70 -3.69
CA ASP A 50 -12.62 1.47 -4.60
C ASP A 50 -12.95 2.70 -5.44
N THR A 51 -12.77 3.90 -4.88
CA THR A 51 -13.07 5.17 -5.57
C THR A 51 -11.98 5.58 -6.57
N PHE A 52 -10.71 5.34 -6.25
CA PHE A 52 -9.59 5.96 -6.97
C PHE A 52 -8.60 4.97 -7.60
N HIS A 53 -8.76 3.67 -7.39
CA HIS A 53 -7.85 2.67 -7.96
C HIS A 53 -7.74 2.79 -9.48
N ASP A 54 -8.88 2.89 -10.18
CA ASP A 54 -8.94 3.07 -11.63
C ASP A 54 -8.34 4.41 -12.11
N SER A 55 -8.22 5.38 -11.21
CA SER A 55 -7.54 6.67 -11.45
C SER A 55 -6.05 6.63 -11.11
N GLY A 56 -5.49 5.47 -10.76
CA GLY A 56 -4.07 5.27 -10.50
C GLY A 56 -3.67 5.34 -9.04
N LEU A 57 -4.59 5.14 -8.09
CA LEU A 57 -4.26 4.97 -6.66
C LEU A 57 -3.89 3.52 -6.34
N GLU A 58 -2.83 3.32 -5.54
CA GLU A 58 -2.54 2.06 -4.86
C GLU A 58 -2.34 2.27 -3.37
N ILE A 59 -2.84 1.32 -2.57
CA ILE A 59 -2.64 1.30 -1.13
C ILE A 59 -1.78 0.08 -0.78
N LEU A 60 -0.62 0.32 -0.17
CA LEU A 60 0.31 -0.72 0.29
C LEU A 60 0.23 -0.81 1.81
N ALA A 61 -0.37 -1.88 2.31
CA ALA A 61 -0.54 -2.14 3.74
C ALA A 61 0.53 -3.11 4.25
N PHE A 62 1.29 -2.69 5.25
CA PHE A 62 2.34 -3.48 5.89
C PHE A 62 1.96 -3.76 7.35
N PRO A 63 1.85 -5.02 7.80
CA PRO A 63 1.51 -5.36 9.18
C PRO A 63 2.63 -5.07 10.20
#